data_AF-A0A059BY63-F1
#
_entry.id   AF-A0A059BY63-F1
#
_cell.length_a   1.000
_cell.length_b   1.000
_cell.length_c   1.000
_cell.angle_alpha   90.00
_cell.angle_beta   90.00
_cell.angle_gamma   90.00
#
_symmetry.space_group_name_H-M   'P 1'
#
loop_
_entity.id
_entity.type
_entity.pdbx_description
1 polymer ?
#
loop_
_entity_poly.entity_id
_entity_poly.type
_entity_poly.pdbx_seq_one_letter_code
_entity_poly.pdbx_strand_id
1 'polypeptide(L)'
;MSPDNLLLLIISVIGVVIELTYVWIFITYAPKKERAKIMVLSGLALILILTFALVSLFALHSKTRKLFCGIMLDIFSTITYASPLSIMMLVIKTKSAEFMPFLLSLLFFLCGIFWLAYGLLSRDPFLIVPNGLGTGLGIAQLILYAKYRKNQSHTKNEVRDEFGEMDLEKTDQNEETELPR
;
A
#
# COMPACT_ATOMS: atom_id res chain seq x y z
N MET A 1 -18.57 7.79 -28.16
CA MET A 1 -17.65 7.52 -27.03
C MET A 1 -16.48 6.74 -27.61
N SER A 2 -15.24 7.20 -27.44
CA SER A 2 -14.08 6.46 -27.97
C SER A 2 -13.93 5.10 -27.27
N PRO A 3 -13.55 4.04 -28.00
CA PRO A 3 -13.23 2.72 -27.44
C PRO A 3 -12.22 2.75 -26.27
N ASP A 4 -11.35 3.77 -26.23
CA ASP A 4 -10.28 3.93 -25.24
C ASP A 4 -10.79 4.11 -23.80
N ASN A 5 -12.02 4.60 -23.62
CA ASN A 5 -12.61 4.80 -22.29
C ASN A 5 -13.34 3.55 -21.78
N LEU A 6 -13.50 2.50 -22.59
CA LEU A 6 -14.25 1.30 -22.21
C LEU A 6 -13.52 0.50 -21.12
N LEU A 7 -12.20 0.32 -21.27
CA LEU A 7 -11.40 -0.38 -20.27
C LEU A 7 -11.45 0.35 -18.91
N LEU A 8 -11.27 1.68 -18.95
CA LEU A 8 -11.40 2.55 -17.78
C LEU A 8 -12.79 2.46 -17.13
N LEU A 9 -13.85 2.45 -17.94
CA LEU A 9 -15.21 2.29 -17.44
C LEU A 9 -15.41 0.95 -16.74
N ILE A 10 -14.93 -0.15 -17.33
CA ILE A 10 -15.08 -1.49 -16.77
C ILE A 10 -14.35 -1.61 -15.43
N ILE A 11 -13.09 -1.15 -15.35
CA ILE A 11 -12.34 -1.20 -14.08
C ILE A 11 -13.00 -0.34 -13.00
N SER A 12 -13.55 0.83 -13.36
CA SER A 12 -14.23 1.71 -12.42
C SER A 12 -15.54 1.07 -11.92
N VAL A 13 -16.32 0.45 -12.79
CA VAL A 13 -17.57 -0.23 -12.40
C VAL A 13 -17.28 -1.40 -11.46
N ILE A 14 -16.27 -2.21 -11.76
CA ILE A 14 -15.86 -3.32 -10.88
C ILE A 14 -15.41 -2.77 -9.52
N GLY A 15 -14.61 -1.70 -9.50
CA GLY A 15 -14.17 -1.05 -8.28
C GLY A 15 -15.35 -0.59 -7.40
N VAL A 16 -16.33 0.10 -8.00
CA VAL A 16 -17.53 0.55 -7.28
C VAL A 16 -18.32 -0.63 -6.69
N VAL A 17 -18.47 -1.73 -7.42
CA VAL A 17 -19.18 -2.93 -6.92
C VAL A 17 -18.45 -3.52 -5.70
N ILE A 18 -17.13 -3.63 -5.75
CA ILE A 18 -16.33 -4.14 -4.64
C ILE A 18 -16.43 -3.21 -3.42
N GLU A 19 -16.29 -1.90 -3.61
CA GLU A 19 -16.39 -0.91 -2.53
C GLU A 19 -17.77 -0.92 -1.86
N LEU A 20 -18.85 -0.96 -2.66
CA LEU A 20 -20.21 -1.03 -2.13
C LEU A 20 -20.44 -2.32 -1.34
N THR A 21 -19.92 -3.45 -1.84
CA THR A 21 -20.02 -4.74 -1.14
C THR A 21 -19.24 -4.70 0.18
N TYR A 22 -18.06 -4.09 0.20
CA TYR A 22 -17.27 -3.91 1.42
C TYR A 22 -18.00 -3.05 2.46
N VAL A 23 -18.53 -1.89 2.05
CA VAL A 23 -19.30 -0.99 2.93
C VAL A 23 -20.56 -1.70 3.46
N TRP A 24 -21.24 -2.47 2.62
CA TRP A 24 -22.41 -3.25 3.00
C TRP A 24 -22.08 -4.28 4.09
N ILE A 25 -21.03 -5.09 3.88
CA ILE A 25 -20.57 -6.07 4.87
C ILE A 25 -20.14 -5.35 6.16
N PHE A 26 -19.45 -4.22 6.06
CA PHE A 26 -19.04 -3.47 7.24
C PHE A 26 -20.23 -2.96 8.06
N ILE A 27 -21.24 -2.37 7.41
CA ILE A 27 -22.44 -1.85 8.08
C ILE A 27 -23.24 -2.98 8.75
N THR A 28 -23.25 -4.19 8.16
CA THR A 28 -23.98 -5.33 8.72
C THR A 28 -23.29 -5.98 9.91
N TYR A 29 -21.96 -6.04 9.94
CA TYR A 29 -21.19 -6.76 10.97
C TYR A 29 -20.53 -5.88 12.06
N ALA A 30 -20.30 -4.58 11.83
CA ALA A 30 -19.57 -3.73 12.79
C ALA A 30 -20.34 -3.47 14.11
N PRO A 31 -19.72 -3.00 15.20
CA PRO A 31 -20.45 -2.54 16.39
C PRO A 31 -21.15 -1.18 16.18
N LYS A 32 -22.26 -0.92 16.88
CA LYS A 32 -23.12 0.28 16.68
C LYS A 32 -22.37 1.63 16.70
N LYS A 33 -21.32 1.75 17.51
CA LYS A 33 -20.48 2.95 17.61
C LYS A 33 -19.64 3.20 16.34
N GLU A 34 -19.11 2.15 15.72
CA GLU A 34 -18.27 2.26 14.51
C GLU A 34 -19.11 2.35 13.24
N ARG A 35 -20.29 1.70 13.21
CA ARG A 35 -21.25 1.82 12.10
C ARG A 35 -21.63 3.27 11.81
N ALA A 36 -21.98 4.03 12.86
CA ALA A 36 -22.38 5.43 12.70
C ALA A 36 -21.24 6.28 12.12
N LYS A 37 -20.01 6.09 12.62
CA LYS A 37 -18.83 6.80 12.13
C LYS A 37 -18.58 6.54 10.64
N ILE A 38 -18.69 5.28 10.20
CA ILE A 38 -18.41 4.89 8.80
C ILE A 38 -19.56 5.27 7.87
N MET A 39 -20.82 5.23 8.32
CA MET A 39 -21.94 5.79 7.55
C MET A 39 -21.81 7.30 7.36
N VAL A 40 -21.43 8.04 8.41
CA VAL A 40 -21.19 9.49 8.30
C VAL A 40 -20.01 9.78 7.37
N LEU A 41 -18.92 9.03 7.49
CA LEU A 41 -17.72 9.24 6.66
C LEU A 41 -17.97 8.91 5.17
N SER A 42 -18.65 7.79 4.88
CA SER A 42 -19.03 7.42 3.51
C SER A 42 -20.05 8.40 2.91
N GLY A 43 -21.04 8.83 3.69
CA GLY A 43 -21.98 9.87 3.27
C GLY A 43 -21.28 11.20 2.96
N LEU A 44 -20.36 11.63 3.82
CA LEU A 44 -19.55 12.82 3.60
C LEU A 44 -18.70 12.71 2.32
N ALA A 45 -18.06 11.56 2.09
CA ALA A 45 -17.27 11.31 0.88
C ALA A 45 -18.13 11.41 -0.39
N LEU A 46 -19.34 10.82 -0.39
CA LEU A 46 -20.28 10.92 -1.50
C LEU A 46 -20.71 12.36 -1.77
N ILE A 47 -20.99 13.13 -0.73
CA ILE A 47 -21.35 14.56 -0.84
C ILE A 47 -20.18 15.35 -1.43
N LEU A 48 -18.94 15.10 -0.99
CA LEU A 48 -17.75 15.76 -1.54
C LEU A 48 -17.53 15.42 -3.02
N ILE A 49 -17.71 14.16 -3.41
CA ILE A 49 -17.60 13.73 -4.82
C ILE A 49 -18.69 14.40 -5.67
N LEU A 50 -19.93 14.43 -5.18
CA LEU A 50 -21.06 15.02 -5.89
C LEU A 50 -20.91 16.53 -6.04
N THR A 51 -20.52 17.22 -4.97
CA THR A 51 -20.25 18.66 -5.01
C THR A 51 -19.09 19.00 -5.95
N PHE A 52 -18.00 18.23 -5.92
CA PHE A 52 -16.90 18.39 -6.87
C PHE A 52 -17.35 18.18 -8.32
N ALA A 53 -18.15 17.15 -8.60
CA ALA A 53 -18.70 16.89 -9.92
C ALA A 53 -19.61 18.02 -10.41
N LEU A 54 -20.49 18.53 -9.54
CA LEU A 54 -21.37 19.66 -9.86
C LEU A 54 -20.59 20.95 -10.12
N VAL A 55 -19.63 21.30 -9.25
CA VAL A 55 -18.76 22.47 -9.45
C VAL A 55 -17.99 22.34 -10.77
N SER A 56 -17.45 21.16 -11.06
CA SER A 56 -16.73 20.90 -12.31
C SER A 56 -17.62 21.06 -13.54
N LEU A 57 -18.88 20.60 -13.48
CA LEU A 57 -19.85 20.70 -14.58
C LEU A 57 -20.36 22.14 -14.81
N PHE A 58 -20.64 22.89 -13.75
CA PHE A 58 -21.25 24.22 -13.84
C PHE A 58 -20.24 25.36 -13.95
N ALA A 59 -19.04 25.24 -13.38
CA ALA A 59 -18.07 26.33 -13.32
C ALA A 59 -17.03 26.33 -14.45
N LEU A 60 -16.79 25.20 -15.14
CA LEU A 60 -15.69 25.06 -16.11
C LEU A 60 -16.14 24.73 -17.54
N HIS A 61 -15.61 25.48 -18.51
CA HIS A 61 -15.73 25.20 -19.94
C HIS A 61 -14.99 23.91 -20.33
N SER A 62 -15.54 23.16 -21.30
CA SER A 62 -15.20 21.76 -21.62
C SER A 62 -13.71 21.39 -21.64
N LYS A 63 -12.83 22.22 -22.22
CA LYS A 63 -11.38 21.94 -22.29
C LYS A 63 -10.69 22.18 -20.93
N THR A 64 -10.95 23.32 -20.30
CA THR A 64 -10.41 23.68 -18.98
C THR A 64 -10.92 22.74 -17.88
N ARG A 65 -12.17 22.27 -18.00
CA ARG A 65 -12.77 21.29 -17.08
C ARG A 65 -11.98 19.99 -17.01
N LYS A 66 -11.63 19.43 -18.16
CA LYS A 66 -10.90 18.15 -18.23
C LYS A 66 -9.52 18.26 -17.59
N LEU A 67 -8.81 19.35 -17.88
CA LEU A 67 -7.46 19.58 -17.34
C LEU A 67 -7.49 19.83 -15.83
N PHE A 68 -8.41 20.68 -15.35
CA PHE A 68 -8.56 20.95 -13.92
C PHE A 68 -9.01 19.69 -13.14
N CYS A 69 -10.00 18.96 -13.66
CA CYS A 69 -10.48 17.74 -13.04
C CYS A 69 -9.39 16.65 -13.01
N GLY A 70 -8.59 16.54 -14.07
CA GLY A 70 -7.46 15.62 -14.13
C GLY A 70 -6.41 15.94 -13.07
N ILE A 71 -5.99 17.20 -12.95
CA ILE A 71 -4.99 17.64 -11.97
C ILE A 71 -5.48 17.41 -10.53
N MET A 72 -6.72 17.80 -10.22
CA MET A 72 -7.26 17.62 -8.87
C MET A 72 -7.40 16.14 -8.51
N LEU A 73 -7.91 15.32 -9.44
CA LEU A 73 -8.06 13.89 -9.25
C LEU A 73 -6.71 13.21 -8.99
N ASP A 74 -5.68 13.62 -9.71
CA ASP A 74 -4.33 13.11 -9.56
C ASP A 74 -3.70 13.49 -8.20
N ILE A 75 -3.89 14.73 -7.74
CA ILE A 75 -3.48 15.16 -6.39
C ILE A 75 -4.21 14.34 -5.31
N PHE A 76 -5.53 14.17 -5.42
CA PHE A 76 -6.32 13.38 -4.45
C PHE A 76 -5.92 11.90 -4.43
N SER A 77 -5.65 11.32 -5.61
CA SER A 77 -5.14 9.97 -5.73
C SER A 77 -3.81 9.81 -4.98
N THR A 78 -2.93 10.81 -5.11
CA THR A 78 -1.63 10.83 -4.44
C THR A 78 -1.73 10.92 -2.94
N ILE A 79 -2.66 11.74 -2.42
CA ILE A 79 -2.93 11.82 -0.98
C ILE A 79 -3.41 10.47 -0.44
N THR A 80 -4.15 9.70 -1.25
CA THR A 80 -4.63 8.37 -0.87
C THR A 80 -3.47 7.38 -0.64
N TYR A 81 -2.29 7.60 -1.25
CA TYR A 81 -1.08 6.82 -0.94
C TYR A 81 -0.58 6.97 0.51
N ALA A 82 -1.09 7.96 1.27
CA ALA A 82 -0.83 8.03 2.71
C ALA A 82 -1.50 6.87 3.50
N SER A 83 -2.59 6.28 2.99
CA SER A 83 -3.26 5.14 3.61
C SER A 83 -2.37 3.89 3.69
N PRO A 84 -1.80 3.37 2.58
CA PRO A 84 -0.85 2.27 2.65
C PRO A 84 0.41 2.65 3.46
N LEU A 85 0.83 3.91 3.48
CA LEU A 85 1.96 4.38 4.33
C LEU A 85 1.67 4.23 5.83
N SER A 86 0.44 4.50 6.27
CA SER A 86 0.03 4.28 7.65
C SER A 86 0.10 2.80 8.03
N ILE A 87 -0.32 1.92 7.13
CA ILE A 87 -0.21 0.46 7.29
C ILE A 87 1.25 0.02 7.32
N MET A 88 2.14 0.60 6.51
CA MET A 88 3.58 0.33 6.59
C MET A 88 4.15 0.70 7.96
N MET A 89 3.84 1.88 8.49
CA MET A 89 4.30 2.28 9.83
C MET A 89 3.81 1.31 10.90
N LEU A 90 2.60 0.78 10.74
CA LEU A 90 2.05 -0.23 11.63
C LEU A 90 2.85 -1.55 11.54
N VAL A 91 3.22 -2.00 10.34
CA VAL A 91 4.03 -3.22 10.13
C VAL A 91 5.43 -3.10 10.73
N ILE A 92 6.07 -1.93 10.63
CA ILE A 92 7.36 -1.66 11.30
C ILE A 92 7.24 -1.83 12.81
N LYS A 93 6.13 -1.34 13.36
CA LYS A 93 5.85 -1.33 14.80
C LYS A 93 5.48 -2.73 15.31
N THR A 94 4.77 -3.53 14.52
CA THR A 94 4.34 -4.89 14.89
C THR A 94 5.39 -5.96 14.61
N LYS A 95 6.46 -5.65 13.88
CA LYS A 95 7.66 -6.50 13.75
C LYS A 95 7.41 -7.90 13.17
N SER A 96 6.24 -8.16 12.59
CA SER A 96 5.88 -9.42 11.92
C SER A 96 5.59 -9.16 10.45
N ALA A 97 6.33 -9.85 9.58
CA ALA A 97 6.32 -9.69 8.12
C ALA A 97 5.77 -10.94 7.41
N GLU A 98 4.86 -11.66 8.05
CA GLU A 98 4.49 -13.01 7.59
C GLU A 98 3.52 -13.04 6.41
N PHE A 99 2.90 -11.90 6.05
CA PHE A 99 1.99 -11.84 4.89
C PHE A 99 2.23 -10.59 4.03
N MET A 100 3.13 -10.74 3.04
CA MET A 100 3.32 -9.94 1.81
C MET A 100 3.38 -8.40 1.88
N PRO A 101 4.60 -7.82 2.00
CA PRO A 101 4.85 -6.44 1.55
C PRO A 101 6.06 -6.26 0.61
N PHE A 102 6.73 -7.34 0.14
CA PHE A 102 7.87 -7.22 -0.80
C PHE A 102 7.42 -6.99 -2.25
N LEU A 103 6.59 -7.89 -2.79
CA LEU A 103 6.07 -7.77 -4.15
C LEU A 103 5.24 -6.50 -4.33
N LEU A 104 4.48 -6.11 -3.30
CA LEU A 104 3.65 -4.91 -3.34
C LEU A 104 4.50 -3.64 -3.42
N SER A 105 5.55 -3.53 -2.58
CA SER A 105 6.51 -2.42 -2.63
C SER A 105 7.28 -2.37 -3.96
N LEU A 106 7.72 -3.53 -4.48
CA LEU A 106 8.42 -3.62 -5.76
C LEU A 106 7.53 -3.24 -6.95
N LEU A 107 6.27 -3.68 -6.96
CA LEU A 107 5.29 -3.34 -8.01
C LEU A 107 4.90 -1.86 -7.95
N PHE A 108 4.70 -1.29 -6.76
CA PHE A 108 4.47 0.14 -6.59
C PHE A 108 5.66 0.98 -7.05
N PHE A 109 6.88 0.54 -6.73
CA PHE A 109 8.11 1.19 -7.18
C PHE A 109 8.27 1.14 -8.71
N LEU A 110 8.08 -0.02 -9.33
CA LEU A 110 8.15 -0.18 -10.79
C LEU A 110 7.06 0.63 -11.49
N CYS A 111 5.83 0.59 -10.99
CA CYS A 111 4.73 1.40 -11.48
C CYS A 111 5.08 2.90 -11.39
N GLY A 112 5.60 3.35 -10.24
CA GLY A 112 6.05 4.71 -10.03
C GLY A 112 7.15 5.15 -11.00
N ILE A 113 8.14 4.30 -11.28
CA ILE A 113 9.20 4.59 -12.26
C ILE A 113 8.63 4.73 -13.67
N PHE A 114 7.73 3.83 -14.09
CA PHE A 114 7.13 3.92 -15.42
C PHE A 114 6.33 5.21 -15.59
N TRP A 115 5.55 5.59 -14.59
CA TRP A 115 4.80 6.85 -14.60
C TRP A 115 5.69 8.08 -14.47
N LEU A 116 6.77 8.02 -13.70
CA LEU A 116 7.76 9.10 -13.59
C LEU A 116 8.48 9.30 -14.94
N ALA A 117 8.90 8.22 -15.59
CA ALA A 117 9.51 8.25 -16.92
C ALA A 117 8.53 8.81 -17.97
N TYR A 118 7.26 8.39 -17.91
CA TYR A 118 6.20 8.92 -18.77
C TYR A 118 5.96 10.42 -18.53
N GLY A 119 5.93 10.86 -17.27
CA GLY A 119 5.79 12.27 -16.90
C GLY A 119 6.98 13.11 -17.36
N LEU A 120 8.20 12.58 -17.26
CA LEU A 120 9.42 13.24 -17.72
C LEU A 120 9.44 13.40 -19.25
N LEU A 121 9.00 12.36 -19.97
CA LEU A 121 8.90 12.38 -21.43
C LEU A 121 7.79 13.31 -21.92
N SER A 122 6.67 13.34 -21.20
CA SER A 122 5.53 14.24 -21.49
C SER A 122 5.77 15.68 -21.00
N ARG A 123 6.87 15.93 -20.27
CA ARG A 123 7.18 17.19 -19.57
C ARG A 123 6.01 17.74 -18.76
N ASP A 124 5.24 16.85 -18.15
CA ASP A 124 4.08 17.22 -17.36
C ASP A 124 4.44 17.17 -15.86
N PRO A 125 4.62 18.34 -15.20
CA PRO A 125 4.96 18.40 -13.78
C PRO A 125 3.90 17.72 -12.91
N PHE A 126 2.64 17.69 -13.37
CA PHE A 126 1.54 17.08 -12.64
C PHE A 126 1.68 15.57 -12.58
N LEU A 127 2.26 14.93 -13.59
CA LEU A 127 2.61 13.51 -13.54
C LEU A 127 3.90 13.26 -12.72
N ILE A 128 4.86 14.17 -12.80
CA ILE A 128 6.19 13.97 -12.18
C ILE A 128 6.12 14.04 -10.64
N VAL A 129 5.46 15.06 -10.09
CA VAL A 129 5.42 15.30 -8.64
C VAL A 129 4.81 14.13 -7.85
N PRO A 130 3.60 13.65 -8.15
CA PRO A 130 2.97 12.59 -7.39
C PRO A 130 3.61 11.21 -7.60
N ASN A 131 4.03 10.90 -8.84
CA ASN A 131 4.72 9.65 -9.11
C ASN A 131 6.14 9.64 -8.54
N GLY A 132 6.80 10.80 -8.45
CA GLY A 132 8.08 10.95 -7.75
C GLY A 132 7.93 10.71 -6.25
N LEU A 133 6.91 11.28 -5.62
CA LEU A 133 6.59 11.01 -4.21
C LEU A 133 6.24 9.53 -3.97
N GLY A 134 5.39 8.93 -4.82
CA GLY A 134 5.03 7.51 -4.74
C GLY A 134 6.23 6.58 -4.91
N THR A 135 7.13 6.89 -5.85
CA THR A 135 8.39 6.15 -6.06
C THR A 135 9.31 6.29 -4.87
N GLY A 136 9.47 7.49 -4.31
CA GLY A 136 10.28 7.74 -3.10
C GLY A 136 9.76 6.96 -1.88
N LEU A 137 8.44 6.91 -1.70
CA LEU A 137 7.81 6.08 -0.67
C LEU A 137 8.05 4.58 -0.92
N GLY A 138 7.97 4.13 -2.18
CA GLY A 138 8.31 2.76 -2.57
C GLY A 138 9.77 2.38 -2.29
N ILE A 139 10.72 3.30 -2.51
CA ILE A 139 12.13 3.11 -2.14
C ILE A 139 12.28 3.01 -0.62
N ALA A 140 11.61 3.89 0.13
CA ALA A 140 11.65 3.86 1.59
C ALA A 140 11.10 2.52 2.13
N GLN A 141 10.03 1.99 1.53
CA GLN A 141 9.52 0.64 1.83
C GLN A 141 10.57 -0.45 1.59
N LEU A 142 11.27 -0.40 0.46
CA LEU A 142 12.27 -1.41 0.08
C LEU A 142 13.49 -1.38 1.02
N ILE A 143 13.97 -0.19 1.37
CA ILE A 143 15.11 0.01 2.30
C ILE A 143 14.79 -0.53 3.69
N LEU A 144 13.61 -0.17 4.19
CA LEU A 144 13.13 -0.59 5.51
C LEU A 144 12.96 -2.11 5.59
N TYR A 145 12.42 -2.72 4.54
CA TYR A 145 12.37 -4.18 4.40
C TYR A 145 13.77 -4.81 4.40
N ALA A 146 14.71 -4.29 3.60
CA ALA A 146 16.07 -4.82 3.53
C ALA A 146 16.77 -4.79 4.90
N LYS A 147 16.58 -3.70 5.65
CA LYS A 147 17.12 -3.56 7.02
C LYS A 147 16.48 -4.56 7.98
N TYR A 148 15.16 -4.73 7.91
CA TYR A 148 14.44 -5.63 8.81
C TYR A 148 14.71 -7.12 8.53
N ARG A 149 14.80 -7.50 7.24
CA ARG A 149 15.18 -8.85 6.79
C ARG A 149 16.59 -9.23 7.26
N LYS A 150 17.55 -8.29 7.17
CA LYS A 150 18.93 -8.53 7.61
C LYS A 150 19.02 -8.79 9.11
N ASN A 151 18.21 -8.09 9.92
CA ASN A 151 18.13 -8.34 11.36
C ASN A 151 17.49 -9.71 11.67
N GLN A 152 16.43 -10.11 10.96
CA GLN A 152 15.82 -11.42 11.17
C GLN A 152 16.73 -12.59 10.76
N SER A 153 17.55 -12.43 9.71
CA SER A 153 18.54 -13.44 9.35
C SER A 153 19.68 -13.54 10.37
N HIS A 154 20.08 -12.43 10.99
CA HIS A 154 21.10 -12.44 12.03
C HIS A 154 20.63 -13.21 13.27
N THR A 155 19.44 -12.88 13.79
CA THR A 155 18.87 -13.55 14.95
C THR A 155 18.60 -15.03 14.70
N LYS A 156 18.16 -15.41 13.48
CA LYS A 156 17.91 -16.82 13.15
C LYS A 156 19.21 -17.63 13.02
N ASN A 157 20.31 -17.01 12.62
CA ASN A 157 21.61 -17.66 12.56
C ASN A 157 22.22 -17.78 13.95
N GLU A 158 22.18 -16.72 14.78
CA GLU A 158 22.66 -16.75 16.18
C GLU A 158 21.95 -17.83 17.00
N VAL A 159 20.61 -17.92 16.92
CA VAL A 159 19.84 -18.96 17.63
C VAL A 159 20.17 -20.37 17.11
N ARG A 160 20.48 -20.51 15.82
CA ARG A 160 20.83 -21.81 15.23
C ARG A 160 22.25 -22.24 15.59
N ASP A 161 23.16 -21.28 15.73
CA ASP A 161 24.53 -21.52 16.16
C ASP A 161 24.56 -21.88 17.66
N GLU A 162 23.81 -21.17 18.52
CA GLU A 162 23.68 -21.52 19.95
C GLU A 162 23.01 -22.89 20.17
N PHE A 163 21.99 -23.24 19.39
CA PHE A 163 21.35 -24.57 19.48
C PHE A 163 22.29 -25.68 19.01
N GLY A 164 23.10 -25.40 17.98
CA GLY A 164 24.11 -26.33 17.48
C GLY A 164 25.25 -26.58 18.47
N GLU A 165 25.70 -25.55 19.20
CA GLU A 165 26.72 -25.69 20.25
C GLU A 165 26.18 -26.46 21.47
N MET A 166 24.95 -26.18 21.92
CA MET A 166 24.34 -26.91 23.04
C MET A 166 24.10 -28.41 22.77
N ASP A 167 23.85 -28.79 21.52
CA ASP A 167 23.64 -30.20 21.15
C ASP A 167 24.98 -30.95 21.00
N LEU A 168 26.04 -30.27 20.55
CA LEU A 168 27.40 -30.82 20.51
C LEU A 168 27.95 -31.07 21.93
N GLU A 169 27.78 -30.12 22.85
CA GLU A 169 28.27 -30.25 24.22
C GLU A 169 27.58 -31.40 24.99
N LYS A 170 26.29 -31.63 24.74
CA LYS A 170 25.55 -32.78 25.33
C LYS A 170 25.96 -34.12 24.74
N THR A 171 26.40 -34.14 23.48
CA THR A 171 26.84 -35.37 22.82
C THR A 171 28.22 -35.77 23.33
N ASP A 172 29.15 -34.82 23.45
CA ASP A 172 30.47 -35.04 24.07
C ASP A 172 30.36 -35.49 25.53
N GLN A 173 29.48 -34.86 26.33
CA GLN A 173 29.25 -35.27 27.72
C GLN A 173 28.65 -36.67 27.84
N ASN A 174 27.77 -37.07 26.92
CA ASN A 174 27.21 -38.42 26.92
C ASN A 174 28.25 -39.48 26.51
N GLU A 175 29.13 -39.19 25.54
CA GLU A 175 30.21 -40.10 25.14
C GLU A 175 31.29 -40.25 26.22
N GLU A 176 31.64 -39.18 26.96
CA GLU A 176 32.58 -39.29 28.10
C GLU A 176 31.97 -40.04 29.30
N THR A 177 30.65 -40.01 29.48
CA THR A 177 29.98 -40.69 30.60
C THR A 177 29.71 -42.17 30.33
N GLU A 178 29.59 -42.58 29.06
CA GLU A 178 29.36 -43.98 28.66
C GLU A 178 30.64 -44.79 28.44
N LEU A 179 31.84 -44.19 28.48
CA LEU A 179 33.10 -44.91 28.36
C LEU A 179 33.37 -45.74 29.63
N PRO A 180 33.21 -47.08 29.59
CA PRO A 180 33.41 -47.92 30.76
C PRO A 180 34.92 -48.01 31.04
N ARG A 181 35.29 -47.67 32.28
CA ARG A 181 36.65 -47.77 32.80
C ARG A 181 37.15 -49.22 32.84
#